data_AF-A0A6A3K379-F1
#
_entry.id   AF-A0A6A3K379-F1
#
_cell.length_a   1.000
_cell.length_b   1.000
_cell.length_c   1.000
_cell.angle_alpha   90.00
_cell.angle_beta   90.00
_cell.angle_gamma   90.00
#
_symmetry.space_group_name_H-M   'P 1'
#
loop_
_entity.id
_entity.type
_entity.pdbx_description
1 polymer ?
#
loop_
_entity_poly.entity_id
_entity_poly.type
_entity_poly.pdbx_seq_one_letter_code
_entity_poly.pdbx_strand_id
1 'polypeptide(L)'
;MTPEFGFPYFWICVGNLLVVVTLQYLAESPRPIDLYRSLWHLQDRRCIDQNTGGFPCVDCHMAVVVLLPAILHTQSVVVQLLFVSMVLYIAACKLLLATRFISQVLGSWLMGFTGILMGNHGHVVITSYKLSRGYNVAAIVALLVLAMLVLGMWIENNESSLMGIPKQDFIQVFTNILNSDAPNAPSDTPARVHQLPGRPPVTPSRQRQKRGNDDGVGDEEEVAGKRDSFYFLVRGMRARALAAKQDS
;
A
#
# COMPACT_ATOMS: atom_id res chain seq x y z
N MET A 1 -0.88 -21.58 37.56
CA MET A 1 -1.49 -22.12 36.32
C MET A 1 -2.50 -21.10 35.85
N THR A 2 -2.27 -20.40 34.74
CA THR A 2 -3.18 -19.38 34.18
C THR A 2 -3.83 -19.91 32.89
N PRO A 3 -4.89 -20.72 32.98
CA PRO A 3 -5.52 -21.35 31.83
C PRO A 3 -6.48 -20.42 31.04
N GLU A 4 -6.71 -19.17 31.48
CA GLU A 4 -7.86 -18.40 30.97
C GLU A 4 -7.54 -17.29 29.95
N PHE A 5 -6.26 -17.07 29.64
CA PHE A 5 -5.86 -16.04 28.67
C PHE A 5 -5.92 -16.44 27.20
N GLY A 6 -6.25 -17.70 26.90
CA GLY A 6 -6.03 -18.23 25.55
C GLY A 6 -7.14 -17.86 24.58
N PHE A 7 -8.28 -18.53 24.72
CA PHE A 7 -9.26 -18.59 23.64
C PHE A 7 -10.25 -17.42 23.60
N PRO A 8 -10.86 -16.97 24.72
CA PRO A 8 -11.77 -15.82 24.71
C PRO A 8 -11.08 -14.53 24.32
N TYR A 9 -9.86 -14.34 24.82
CA TYR A 9 -9.06 -13.16 24.56
C TYR A 9 -8.68 -13.04 23.08
N PHE A 10 -8.29 -14.16 22.46
CA PHE A 10 -8.03 -14.21 21.02
C PHE A 10 -9.25 -13.74 20.22
N TRP A 11 -10.46 -14.21 20.54
CA TRP A 11 -11.68 -13.79 19.85
C TRP A 11 -12.03 -12.33 20.05
N ILE A 12 -11.77 -11.78 21.23
CA ILE A 12 -11.94 -10.34 21.49
C ILE A 12 -10.97 -9.54 20.61
N CYS A 13 -9.70 -9.95 20.52
CA CYS A 13 -8.72 -9.30 19.65
C CYS A 13 -9.11 -9.38 18.17
N VAL A 14 -9.51 -10.56 17.69
CA VAL A 14 -9.94 -10.77 16.29
C VAL A 14 -11.19 -9.95 15.98
N GLY A 15 -12.20 -9.97 16.85
CA GLY A 15 -13.41 -9.18 16.68
C GLY A 15 -13.13 -7.68 16.62
N ASN A 16 -12.28 -7.19 17.52
CA ASN A 16 -11.84 -5.79 17.51
C ASN A 16 -11.07 -5.43 16.24
N LEU A 17 -10.20 -6.32 15.75
CA LEU A 17 -9.47 -6.13 14.49
C LEU A 17 -10.42 -6.02 13.29
N LEU A 18 -11.43 -6.90 13.21
CA LEU A 18 -12.40 -6.88 12.12
C LEU A 18 -13.24 -5.60 12.15
N VAL A 19 -13.71 -5.20 13.33
CA VAL A 19 -14.50 -3.96 13.51
C VAL A 19 -13.68 -2.74 13.14
N VAL A 20 -12.44 -2.63 13.62
CA VAL A 20 -11.59 -1.46 13.37
C VAL A 20 -11.19 -1.34 11.90
N VAL A 21 -10.87 -2.45 11.23
CA VAL A 21 -10.57 -2.47 9.79
C VAL A 21 -11.80 -2.09 8.99
N THR A 22 -12.97 -2.67 9.30
CA THR A 22 -14.23 -2.34 8.61
C THR A 22 -14.57 -0.86 8.81
N LEU A 23 -14.45 -0.34 10.03
CA LEU A 23 -14.72 1.07 10.30
C LEU A 23 -13.74 1.99 9.57
N GLN A 24 -12.47 1.59 9.44
CA GLN A 24 -11.47 2.36 8.72
C GLN A 24 -11.80 2.47 7.22
N TYR A 25 -12.34 1.41 6.62
CA TYR A 25 -12.84 1.44 5.25
C TYR A 25 -14.10 2.32 5.11
N LEU A 26 -15.00 2.30 6.10
CA LEU A 26 -16.25 3.07 6.02
C LEU A 26 -16.09 4.56 6.32
N ALA A 27 -15.15 4.93 7.20
CA ALA A 27 -15.02 6.30 7.69
C ALA A 27 -14.24 7.22 6.75
N GLU A 28 -13.43 6.65 5.84
CA GLU A 28 -12.63 7.35 4.80
C GLU A 28 -11.98 8.67 5.24
N SER A 29 -11.60 8.80 6.51
CA SER A 29 -11.16 10.09 7.03
C SER A 29 -9.78 10.44 6.47
N PRO A 30 -9.49 11.70 6.11
CA PRO A 30 -8.19 12.07 5.56
C PRO A 30 -7.07 11.92 6.59
N ARG A 31 -5.86 11.58 6.11
CA ARG A 31 -4.63 11.56 6.91
C ARG A 31 -3.88 12.88 6.79
N PRO A 32 -3.02 13.25 7.75
CA PRO A 32 -2.22 14.47 7.65
C PRO A 32 -1.37 14.51 6.36
N ILE A 33 -0.85 13.36 5.93
CA ILE A 33 -0.07 13.24 4.70
C ILE A 33 -0.88 13.46 3.41
N ASP A 34 -2.18 13.17 3.43
CA ASP A 34 -3.06 13.36 2.26
C ASP A 34 -3.40 14.87 2.10
N LEU A 35 -3.38 15.63 3.21
CA LEU A 35 -3.62 17.07 3.24
C LEU A 35 -2.39 17.89 2.83
N TYR A 36 -1.17 17.43 3.16
CA TYR A 36 0.08 18.14 2.87
C TYR A 36 0.98 17.37 1.89
N ARG A 37 0.96 17.78 0.61
CA ARG A 37 1.77 17.16 -0.47
C ARG A 37 3.28 17.14 -0.22
N SER A 38 3.83 18.12 0.49
CA SER A 38 5.27 18.14 0.78
C SER A 38 5.69 16.94 1.64
N LEU A 39 4.86 16.54 2.60
CA LEU A 39 5.10 15.37 3.46
C LEU A 39 4.99 14.07 2.65
N TRP A 40 4.12 14.02 1.65
CA TRP A 40 3.99 12.90 0.73
C TRP A 40 5.29 12.63 -0.06
N HIS A 41 6.02 13.67 -0.45
CA HIS A 41 7.26 13.53 -1.22
C HIS A 41 8.47 13.15 -0.37
N LEU A 42 8.47 13.53 0.91
CA LEU A 42 9.55 13.22 1.85
C LEU A 42 9.49 11.78 2.37
N GLN A 43 8.35 11.10 2.23
CA GLN A 43 8.14 9.80 2.83
C GLN A 43 8.33 8.65 1.85
N ASP A 44 8.96 7.58 2.33
CA ASP A 44 9.10 6.35 1.55
C ASP A 44 7.73 5.71 1.30
N ARG A 45 7.38 5.53 0.03
CA ARG A 45 6.11 4.93 -0.41
C ARG A 45 5.94 3.49 0.09
N ARG A 46 7.03 2.79 0.43
CA ARG A 46 6.96 1.44 1.01
C ARG A 46 6.34 1.41 2.41
N CYS A 47 6.40 2.53 3.12
CA CYS A 47 5.91 2.65 4.49
C CYS A 47 4.46 3.15 4.57
N ILE A 48 3.82 3.43 3.44
CA ILE A 48 2.47 4.03 3.39
C ILE A 48 1.61 3.19 2.45
N ASP A 49 0.57 2.59 3.02
CA ASP A 49 -0.50 1.99 2.25
C ASP A 49 -1.46 3.09 1.77
N GLN A 50 -1.74 3.12 0.46
CA GLN A 50 -2.58 4.14 -0.17
C GLN A 50 -4.07 3.92 0.10
N ASN A 51 -4.46 2.68 0.38
CA ASN A 51 -5.87 2.28 0.44
C ASN A 51 -6.49 2.36 1.83
N THR A 52 -5.70 2.69 2.85
CA THR A 52 -6.17 2.77 4.24
C THR A 52 -6.42 4.21 4.68
N GLY A 53 -7.67 4.47 5.10
CA GLY A 53 -8.10 5.75 5.67
C GLY A 53 -7.40 6.12 6.99
N GLY A 54 -7.63 7.33 7.47
CA GLY A 54 -6.96 7.89 8.65
C GLY A 54 -7.52 7.45 10.01
N PHE A 55 -8.81 7.14 10.11
CA PHE A 55 -9.47 6.85 11.37
C PHE A 55 -10.39 5.64 11.24
N PRO A 56 -10.41 4.73 12.23
CA PRO A 56 -9.47 4.60 13.35
C PRO A 56 -8.05 4.19 12.92
N CYS A 57 -7.06 4.50 13.76
CA CYS A 57 -5.70 3.98 13.60
C CYS A 57 -5.63 2.55 14.16
N VAL A 58 -5.62 1.56 13.27
CA VAL A 58 -5.60 0.14 13.60
C VAL A 58 -4.44 -0.22 14.53
N ASP A 59 -3.22 0.26 14.25
CA ASP A 59 -2.05 -0.06 15.06
C ASP A 59 -2.17 0.47 16.50
N CYS A 60 -2.61 1.72 16.67
CA CYS A 60 -2.80 2.31 17.99
C CYS A 60 -3.98 1.67 18.75
N HIS A 61 -5.07 1.35 18.05
CA HIS A 61 -6.20 0.64 18.61
C HIS A 61 -5.79 -0.76 19.09
N MET A 62 -5.13 -1.54 18.24
CA MET A 62 -4.72 -2.91 18.54
C MET A 62 -3.61 -2.96 19.58
N ALA A 63 -2.71 -1.96 19.64
CA ALA A 63 -1.75 -1.84 20.73
C ALA A 63 -2.45 -1.77 22.10
N VAL A 64 -3.53 -1.00 22.21
CA VAL A 64 -4.33 -0.94 23.45
C VAL A 64 -5.08 -2.25 23.68
N VAL A 65 -5.78 -2.79 22.66
CA VAL A 65 -6.55 -4.03 22.80
C VAL A 65 -5.68 -5.20 23.26
N VAL A 66 -4.45 -5.30 22.74
CA VAL A 66 -3.54 -6.42 22.99
C VAL A 66 -2.67 -6.21 24.23
N LEU A 67 -2.18 -4.99 24.48
CA LEU A 67 -1.24 -4.76 25.58
C LEU A 67 -1.95 -4.37 26.88
N LEU A 68 -3.11 -3.72 26.84
CA LEU A 68 -3.78 -3.27 28.06
C LEU A 68 -4.17 -4.44 28.99
N PRO A 69 -4.76 -5.55 28.51
CA PRO A 69 -5.06 -6.68 29.39
C PRO A 69 -3.79 -7.34 29.93
N ALA A 70 -2.71 -7.37 29.14
CA ALA A 70 -1.41 -7.88 29.58
C ALA A 70 -0.78 -6.98 30.66
N ILE A 71 -0.87 -5.66 30.53
CA ILE A 71 -0.44 -4.69 31.55
C ILE A 71 -1.19 -4.93 32.86
N LEU A 72 -2.52 -5.05 32.80
CA LEU A 72 -3.37 -5.19 33.99
C LEU A 72 -3.15 -6.51 34.75
N HIS A 73 -2.73 -7.58 34.07
CA HIS A 73 -2.51 -8.88 34.70
C HIS A 73 -1.07 -9.13 35.14
N THR A 74 -0.12 -8.34 34.65
CA THR A 74 1.27 -8.46 35.04
C THR A 74 1.51 -7.81 36.39
N GLN A 75 2.14 -8.50 37.33
CA GLN A 75 2.42 -7.97 38.68
C GLN A 75 3.70 -7.13 38.74
N SER A 76 4.62 -7.31 37.79
CA SER A 76 5.88 -6.56 37.73
C SER A 76 5.68 -5.18 37.11
N VAL A 77 5.91 -4.12 37.91
CA VAL A 77 5.83 -2.72 37.47
C VAL A 77 6.80 -2.44 36.32
N VAL A 78 7.99 -3.06 36.32
CA VAL A 78 8.98 -2.89 35.24
C VAL A 78 8.42 -3.39 33.91
N VAL A 79 7.76 -4.55 33.91
CA VAL A 79 7.16 -5.12 32.72
C VAL A 79 5.93 -4.32 32.26
N GLN A 80 5.12 -3.81 33.21
CA GLN A 80 4.04 -2.88 32.90
C GLN A 80 4.55 -1.61 32.20
N LEU A 81 5.62 -1.00 32.72
CA LEU A 81 6.24 0.18 32.12
C LEU A 81 6.78 -0.10 30.71
N LEU A 82 7.36 -1.29 30.49
CA LEU A 82 7.78 -1.70 29.15
C LEU A 82 6.60 -1.76 28.18
N PHE A 83 5.49 -2.41 28.55
CA PHE A 83 4.30 -2.46 27.69
C PHE A 83 3.68 -1.08 27.44
N VAL A 84 3.59 -0.22 28.46
CA VAL A 84 3.13 1.16 28.29
C VAL A 84 4.07 1.91 27.35
N SER A 85 5.38 1.75 27.50
CA SER A 85 6.36 2.38 26.60
C SER A 85 6.20 1.92 25.15
N MET A 86 5.84 0.65 24.90
CA MET A 86 5.56 0.14 23.56
C MET A 86 4.31 0.78 22.96
N VAL A 87 3.22 0.93 23.73
CA VAL A 87 2.00 1.61 23.27
C VAL A 87 2.32 3.06 22.88
N LEU A 88 3.08 3.76 23.72
CA LEU A 88 3.51 5.15 23.45
C LEU A 88 4.44 5.23 22.25
N TYR A 89 5.37 4.28 22.10
CA TYR A 89 6.29 4.21 20.97
C TYR A 89 5.53 4.03 19.65
N ILE A 90 4.57 3.11 19.59
CA ILE A 90 3.73 2.89 18.40
C ILE A 90 2.97 4.18 18.03
N ALA A 91 2.37 4.85 19.01
CA ALA A 91 1.71 6.14 18.78
C ALA A 91 2.69 7.22 18.29
N ALA A 92 3.85 7.34 18.91
CA ALA A 92 4.88 8.28 18.52
C ALA A 92 5.36 8.05 17.08
N CYS A 93 5.56 6.80 16.67
CA CYS A 93 5.89 6.46 15.27
C CYS A 93 4.83 6.99 14.30
N LYS A 94 3.55 6.87 14.61
CA LYS A 94 2.47 7.35 13.73
C LYS A 94 2.42 8.88 13.63
N LEU A 95 2.69 9.57 14.74
CA LEU A 95 2.74 11.03 14.80
C LEU A 95 3.98 11.59 14.08
N LEU A 96 5.16 11.02 14.32
CA LEU A 96 6.43 11.45 13.71
C LEU A 96 6.43 11.21 12.20
N LEU A 97 5.83 10.11 11.74
CA LEU A 97 5.64 9.83 10.31
C LEU A 97 4.48 10.61 9.69
N ALA A 98 3.83 11.52 10.43
CA ALA A 98 2.67 12.30 9.99
C ALA A 98 1.54 11.46 9.36
N THR A 99 1.43 10.19 9.75
CA THR A 99 0.44 9.27 9.19
C THR A 99 -0.93 9.42 9.83
N ARG A 100 -0.99 9.97 11.05
CA ARG A 100 -2.21 10.11 11.86
C ARG A 100 -2.18 11.40 12.68
N PHE A 101 -3.34 12.02 12.89
CA PHE A 101 -3.49 13.13 13.83
C PHE A 101 -3.50 12.64 15.28
N ILE A 102 -3.13 13.51 16.21
CA ILE A 102 -3.18 13.23 17.66
C ILE A 102 -4.60 12.85 18.08
N SER A 103 -5.62 13.56 17.58
CA SER A 103 -7.03 13.25 17.84
C SER A 103 -7.41 11.85 17.36
N GLN A 104 -6.89 11.41 16.21
CA GLN A 104 -7.13 10.06 15.67
C GLN A 104 -6.46 9.00 16.55
N VAL A 105 -5.24 9.24 17.03
CA VAL A 105 -4.53 8.33 17.94
C VAL A 105 -5.28 8.19 19.26
N LEU A 106 -5.63 9.30 19.91
CA LEU A 106 -6.37 9.29 21.18
C LEU A 106 -7.76 8.66 21.03
N GLY A 107 -8.49 9.01 19.96
CA GLY A 107 -9.77 8.38 19.66
C GLY A 107 -9.66 6.87 19.43
N SER A 108 -8.57 6.42 18.81
CA SER A 108 -8.30 4.99 18.60
C SER A 108 -8.00 4.25 19.91
N TRP A 109 -7.31 4.90 20.86
CA TRP A 109 -7.11 4.34 22.20
C TRP A 109 -8.41 4.21 22.97
N LEU A 110 -9.24 5.25 22.97
CA LEU A 110 -10.55 5.23 23.61
C LEU A 110 -11.47 4.17 23.01
N MET A 111 -11.46 4.05 21.67
CA MET A 111 -12.21 3.02 20.96
C MET A 111 -11.69 1.62 21.31
N GLY A 112 -10.37 1.42 21.37
CA GLY A 112 -9.76 0.14 21.77
C GLY A 112 -10.11 -0.26 23.21
N PHE A 113 -10.09 0.70 24.14
CA PHE A 113 -10.54 0.46 25.53
C PHE A 113 -12.02 0.06 25.57
N THR A 114 -12.88 0.79 24.87
CA THR A 114 -14.32 0.50 24.77
C THR A 114 -14.56 -0.88 24.14
N GLY A 115 -13.77 -1.25 23.13
CA GLY A 115 -13.82 -2.53 22.46
C GLY A 115 -13.42 -3.72 23.35
N ILE A 116 -12.49 -3.53 24.28
CA ILE A 116 -12.19 -4.52 25.33
C ILE A 116 -13.38 -4.69 26.27
N LEU A 117 -13.96 -3.59 26.76
CA LEU A 117 -15.11 -3.65 27.66
C LEU A 117 -16.30 -4.36 27.00
N MET A 118 -16.59 -4.01 25.75
CA MET A 118 -17.69 -4.62 25.00
C MET A 118 -17.41 -6.09 24.69
N GLY A 119 -16.16 -6.45 24.35
CA GLY A 119 -15.75 -7.83 24.13
C GLY A 119 -15.88 -8.71 25.38
N ASN A 120 -15.44 -8.19 26.53
CA ASN A 120 -15.58 -8.87 27.82
C ASN A 120 -17.06 -9.05 28.21
N HIS A 121 -17.86 -7.99 28.08
CA HIS A 121 -19.31 -8.06 28.32
C HIS A 121 -19.98 -9.08 27.38
N GLY A 122 -19.67 -9.03 26.08
CA GLY A 122 -20.17 -9.97 25.09
C GLY A 122 -19.82 -11.42 25.40
N HIS A 123 -18.59 -11.68 25.85
CA HIS A 123 -18.17 -13.03 26.26
C HIS A 123 -18.99 -13.57 27.44
N VAL A 124 -19.24 -12.75 28.47
CA VAL A 124 -20.07 -13.12 29.62
C VAL A 124 -21.50 -13.44 29.17
N VAL A 125 -22.06 -12.63 28.27
CA VAL A 125 -23.40 -12.83 27.71
C VAL A 125 -23.49 -14.13 26.90
N ILE A 126 -22.57 -14.38 25.97
CA ILE A 126 -22.55 -15.60 25.13
C ILE A 126 -22.42 -16.87 25.99
N THR A 127 -21.57 -16.80 27.04
CA THR A 127 -21.40 -17.90 27.98
C THR A 127 -22.69 -18.17 28.76
N SER A 128 -23.40 -17.11 29.16
CA SER A 128 -24.68 -17.22 29.88
C SER A 128 -25.76 -17.93 29.06
N TYR A 129 -25.77 -17.75 27.73
CA TYR A 129 -26.71 -18.41 26.82
C TYR A 129 -26.29 -19.83 26.38
N LYS A 130 -25.17 -20.37 26.88
CA LYS A 130 -24.64 -21.71 26.54
C LYS A 130 -24.45 -21.95 25.03
N LEU A 131 -24.28 -20.89 24.24
CA LEU A 131 -24.17 -20.96 22.78
C LEU A 131 -22.74 -21.24 22.26
N SER A 132 -21.78 -21.49 23.14
CA SER A 132 -20.35 -21.33 22.83
C SER A 132 -19.85 -22.24 21.70
N ARG A 133 -20.31 -23.49 21.61
CA ARG A 133 -19.77 -24.45 20.63
C ARG A 133 -20.21 -24.16 19.19
N GLY A 134 -21.50 -23.88 18.98
CA GLY A 134 -22.04 -23.57 17.64
C GLY A 134 -21.54 -22.22 17.12
N TYR A 135 -21.49 -21.22 18.01
CA TYR A 135 -20.99 -19.88 17.69
C TYR A 135 -19.51 -19.91 17.27
N ASN A 136 -18.65 -20.61 18.02
CA ASN A 136 -17.22 -20.69 17.71
C ASN A 136 -16.96 -21.36 16.36
N VAL A 137 -17.69 -22.45 16.04
CA VAL A 137 -17.56 -23.13 14.74
C VAL A 137 -18.01 -22.21 13.61
N ALA A 138 -19.17 -21.56 13.75
CA ALA A 138 -19.68 -20.61 12.76
C ALA A 138 -18.73 -19.42 12.55
N ALA A 139 -18.15 -18.87 13.63
CA ALA A 139 -17.18 -17.78 13.57
C ALA A 139 -15.88 -18.17 12.84
N ILE A 140 -15.35 -19.38 13.10
CA ILE A 140 -14.17 -19.90 12.39
C ILE A 140 -14.47 -20.05 10.89
N VAL A 141 -15.62 -20.64 10.55
CA VAL A 141 -16.02 -20.81 9.14
C VAL A 141 -16.18 -19.46 8.46
N ALA A 142 -16.83 -18.48 9.10
CA ALA A 142 -16.96 -17.13 8.58
C ALA A 142 -15.60 -16.44 8.35
N LEU A 143 -14.65 -16.62 9.27
CA LEU A 143 -13.29 -16.08 9.14
C LEU A 143 -12.53 -16.74 8.00
N LEU A 144 -12.64 -18.07 7.84
CA LEU A 144 -12.04 -18.79 6.71
C LEU A 144 -12.59 -18.30 5.37
N VAL A 145 -13.92 -18.13 5.26
CA VAL A 145 -14.55 -17.60 4.06
C VAL A 145 -14.07 -16.16 3.78
N LEU A 146 -14.02 -15.31 4.80
CA LEU A 146 -13.50 -13.95 4.67
C LEU A 146 -12.03 -13.94 4.22
N ALA A 147 -11.18 -14.79 4.81
CA ALA A 147 -9.77 -14.90 4.44
C ALA A 147 -9.62 -15.36 2.98
N MET A 148 -10.44 -16.33 2.53
CA MET A 148 -10.47 -16.76 1.14
C MET A 148 -10.89 -15.63 0.19
N LEU A 149 -11.88 -14.81 0.56
CA LEU A 149 -12.28 -13.64 -0.22
C LEU A 149 -11.18 -12.59 -0.28
N VAL A 150 -10.53 -12.28 0.84
CA VAL A 150 -9.42 -11.32 0.90
C VAL A 150 -8.23 -11.82 0.07
N LEU A 151 -7.89 -13.10 0.15
CA LEU A 151 -6.86 -13.72 -0.69
C LEU A 151 -7.25 -13.66 -2.17
N GLY A 152 -8.51 -13.93 -2.52
CA GLY A 152 -9.01 -13.81 -3.88
C GLY A 152 -8.88 -12.39 -4.41
N MET A 153 -9.35 -11.39 -3.65
CA MET A 153 -9.19 -9.98 -3.98
C MET A 153 -7.72 -9.57 -4.06
N TRP A 154 -6.85 -10.09 -3.19
CA TRP A 154 -5.42 -9.80 -3.21
C TRP A 154 -4.72 -10.40 -4.43
N ILE A 155 -5.10 -11.60 -4.84
CA ILE A 155 -4.64 -12.22 -6.09
C ILE A 155 -5.10 -11.41 -7.30
N GLU A 156 -6.36 -10.96 -7.32
CA GLU A 156 -6.93 -10.17 -8.41
C GLU A 156 -6.33 -8.75 -8.50
N ASN A 157 -6.09 -8.14 -7.33
CA ASN A 157 -5.51 -6.81 -7.17
C ASN A 157 -3.98 -6.83 -7.13
N ASN A 158 -3.34 -8.00 -7.29
CA ASN A 158 -1.90 -8.09 -7.47
C ASN A 158 -1.57 -7.55 -8.87
N GLU A 159 -1.41 -6.24 -8.97
CA GLU A 159 -0.64 -5.65 -10.05
C GLU A 159 0.70 -6.39 -10.09
N SER A 160 0.94 -7.14 -11.16
CA SER A 160 1.93 -8.20 -11.22
C SER A 160 3.35 -7.69 -10.98
N SER A 161 3.76 -7.56 -9.71
CA SER A 161 5.16 -7.34 -9.34
C SER A 161 5.99 -8.63 -9.47
N LEU A 162 5.47 -9.67 -10.13
CA LEU A 162 6.19 -10.92 -10.41
C LEU A 162 7.39 -10.69 -11.36
N MET A 163 7.44 -9.55 -12.06
CA MET A 163 8.58 -9.10 -12.88
C MET A 163 8.91 -7.59 -12.74
N GLY A 164 8.32 -6.89 -11.76
CA GLY A 164 8.56 -5.46 -11.56
C GLY A 164 8.02 -4.54 -12.67
N ILE A 165 7.08 -5.02 -13.49
CA ILE A 165 6.43 -4.24 -14.55
C ILE A 165 4.96 -3.99 -14.15
N PRO A 166 4.48 -2.72 -14.15
CA PRO A 166 3.09 -2.39 -13.85
C PRO A 166 2.09 -3.12 -14.76
N LYS A 167 0.96 -3.57 -14.20
CA LYS A 167 -0.11 -4.31 -14.91
C LYS A 167 -0.64 -3.55 -16.13
N GLN A 168 -0.68 -2.21 -16.04
CA GLN A 168 -1.13 -1.35 -17.13
C GLN A 168 -0.19 -1.42 -18.34
N ASP A 169 1.13 -1.47 -18.11
CA ASP A 169 2.13 -1.57 -19.17
C ASP A 169 2.08 -2.95 -19.84
N PHE A 170 1.87 -4.02 -19.05
CA PHE A 170 1.70 -5.37 -19.58
C PHE A 170 0.42 -5.49 -20.42
N ILE A 171 -0.72 -5.00 -19.92
CA ILE A 171 -2.00 -5.03 -20.64
C ILE A 171 -1.90 -4.19 -21.91
N GLN A 172 -1.26 -3.02 -21.87
CA GLN A 172 -1.10 -2.16 -23.04
C GLN A 172 -0.23 -2.82 -24.12
N VAL A 173 0.89 -3.44 -23.73
CA VAL A 173 1.75 -4.18 -24.66
C VAL A 173 1.02 -5.40 -25.22
N PHE A 174 0.33 -6.17 -24.38
CA PHE A 174 -0.44 -7.34 -24.80
C PHE A 174 -1.58 -6.97 -25.75
N THR A 175 -2.31 -5.89 -25.45
CA THR A 175 -3.40 -5.36 -26.30
C THR A 175 -2.86 -4.85 -27.63
N ASN A 176 -1.70 -4.18 -27.63
CA ASN A 176 -1.04 -3.75 -28.85
C ASN A 176 -0.52 -4.93 -29.68
N ILE A 177 -0.02 -6.01 -29.06
CA ILE A 177 0.39 -7.25 -29.76
C ILE A 177 -0.83 -7.94 -30.38
N LEU A 178 -1.95 -8.03 -29.64
CA LEU A 178 -3.19 -8.62 -30.16
C LEU A 178 -3.83 -7.80 -31.29
N ASN A 179 -3.70 -6.48 -31.24
CA ASN A 179 -4.28 -5.58 -32.23
C ASN A 179 -3.32 -5.23 -33.39
N SER A 180 -2.04 -5.66 -33.35
CA SER A 180 -1.10 -5.40 -34.45
C SER A 180 -1.29 -6.28 -35.68
N ASP A 181 -2.19 -7.27 -35.60
CA ASP A 181 -2.67 -8.03 -36.77
C ASP A 181 -3.84 -7.35 -37.50
N ALA A 182 -4.30 -6.17 -37.06
CA ALA A 182 -5.28 -5.38 -37.81
C ALA A 182 -4.56 -4.51 -38.86
N PRO A 183 -4.77 -4.73 -40.17
CA PRO A 183 -4.11 -3.93 -41.20
C PRO A 183 -4.67 -2.51 -41.24
N ASN A 184 -3.80 -1.55 -40.93
CA ASN A 184 -3.81 -0.12 -41.31
C ASN A 184 -4.98 0.77 -40.82
N ALA A 185 -4.65 1.66 -39.87
CA ALA A 185 -5.15 3.03 -39.87
C ALA A 185 -4.01 3.99 -39.49
N PRO A 186 -3.80 5.12 -40.21
CA PRO A 186 -2.69 6.03 -39.97
C PRO A 186 -3.05 6.95 -38.80
N SER A 187 -2.58 6.62 -37.60
CA SER A 187 -2.55 7.58 -36.51
C SER A 187 -1.11 7.80 -36.07
N ASP A 188 -0.48 8.83 -36.65
CA ASP A 188 0.74 9.45 -36.15
C ASP A 188 0.50 10.01 -34.73
N THR A 189 0.56 9.13 -33.74
CA THR A 189 0.70 9.52 -32.35
C THR A 189 1.77 8.64 -31.74
N PRO A 190 3.02 9.13 -31.61
CA PRO A 190 4.03 8.39 -30.88
C PRO A 190 3.55 8.18 -29.45
N ALA A 191 3.74 6.95 -28.96
CA ALA A 191 3.39 6.53 -27.61
C ALA A 191 3.78 7.60 -26.58
N ARG A 192 2.77 8.27 -26.03
CA ARG A 192 2.95 9.28 -25.00
C ARG A 192 3.28 8.54 -23.71
N VAL A 193 4.55 8.25 -23.51
CA VAL A 193 5.10 7.86 -22.21
C VAL A 193 4.61 8.91 -21.22
N HIS A 194 3.76 8.51 -20.27
CA HIS A 194 3.37 9.37 -19.17
C HIS A 194 4.62 9.71 -18.35
N GLN A 195 5.30 10.79 -18.72
CA GLN A 195 6.20 11.49 -17.81
C GLN A 195 5.36 11.96 -16.62
N LEU A 196 5.88 11.76 -15.41
CA LEU A 196 5.30 12.23 -14.16
C LEU A 196 4.81 13.70 -14.25
N PRO A 197 3.76 14.09 -13.51
CA PRO A 197 3.22 15.44 -13.55
C PRO A 197 4.21 16.42 -12.92
N GLY A 198 4.89 17.24 -13.73
CA GLY A 198 5.81 18.24 -13.19
C GLY A 198 6.61 19.09 -14.18
N ARG A 199 6.32 19.13 -15.48
CA ARG A 199 7.07 19.99 -16.41
C ARG A 199 6.17 20.66 -17.45
N PRO A 200 6.12 22.01 -17.54
CA PRO A 200 5.34 22.70 -18.56
C PRO A 200 5.97 22.49 -19.95
N PRO A 201 5.15 22.46 -21.02
CA PRO A 201 5.65 22.24 -22.38
C PRO A 201 6.42 23.48 -22.86
N VAL A 202 7.71 23.30 -23.18
CA VAL A 202 8.50 24.31 -23.87
C VAL A 202 8.20 24.21 -25.36
N THR A 203 7.51 25.23 -25.88
CA THR A 203 7.29 25.46 -27.31
C THR A 203 8.64 25.76 -27.99
N PRO A 204 9.07 25.02 -29.03
CA PRO A 204 10.30 25.39 -29.73
C PRO A 204 10.02 26.43 -30.80
N SER A 205 10.26 27.69 -30.46
CA SER A 205 10.44 28.78 -31.41
C SER A 205 11.76 28.63 -32.17
N ARG A 206 11.65 28.28 -33.46
CA ARG A 206 12.45 28.75 -34.61
C ARG A 206 13.85 29.39 -34.32
N GLN A 207 14.93 28.71 -34.72
CA GLN A 207 16.15 29.40 -35.17
C GLN A 207 16.99 28.59 -36.20
N ARG A 208 17.25 29.23 -37.34
CA ARG A 208 18.23 28.96 -38.42
C ARG A 208 19.63 28.64 -37.85
N GLN A 209 20.56 27.94 -38.52
CA GLN A 209 21.28 28.39 -39.73
C GLN A 209 22.42 27.42 -40.14
N LYS A 210 22.58 27.17 -41.47
CA LYS A 210 23.79 26.78 -42.27
C LYS A 210 24.62 25.52 -41.88
N ARG A 211 25.40 24.85 -42.74
CA ARG A 211 25.53 24.51 -44.18
C ARG A 211 26.92 23.86 -44.27
N GLY A 212 27.07 22.67 -44.86
CA GLY A 212 28.39 22.07 -45.13
C GLY A 212 28.27 20.75 -45.87
N ASN A 213 28.75 20.72 -47.10
CA ASN A 213 28.70 19.65 -48.10
C ASN A 213 30.04 18.90 -48.07
N ASP A 214 30.05 17.56 -48.10
CA ASP A 214 31.15 16.79 -48.71
C ASP A 214 30.65 15.39 -49.09
N ASP A 215 30.94 15.00 -50.33
CA ASP A 215 30.51 13.77 -51.01
C ASP A 215 31.51 12.62 -50.78
N GLY A 216 31.02 11.38 -50.74
CA GLY A 216 31.87 10.17 -50.70
C GLY A 216 31.09 8.86 -50.64
N VAL A 217 31.04 8.19 -51.79
CA VAL A 217 30.30 6.96 -52.15
C VAL A 217 30.89 5.68 -51.53
N GLY A 218 30.05 4.69 -51.20
CA GLY A 218 30.45 3.29 -51.00
C GLY A 218 29.49 2.48 -50.12
N ASP A 219 28.81 1.51 -50.74
CA ASP A 219 27.68 0.69 -50.27
C ASP A 219 27.99 -0.37 -49.19
N GLU A 220 26.91 -1.00 -48.70
CA GLU A 220 26.82 -2.23 -47.89
C GLU A 220 27.04 -2.01 -46.37
N GLU A 221 26.01 -1.90 -45.51
CA GLU A 221 25.14 -3.02 -45.14
C GLU A 221 23.76 -2.49 -44.70
N GLU A 222 22.81 -2.61 -45.62
CA GLU A 222 21.38 -2.42 -45.39
C GLU A 222 20.85 -3.64 -44.62
N VAL A 223 21.02 -3.67 -43.29
CA VAL A 223 20.20 -4.55 -42.44
C VAL A 223 18.95 -3.78 -42.01
N ALA A 224 18.07 -3.61 -42.97
CA ALA A 224 16.65 -3.43 -42.73
C ALA A 224 16.12 -4.72 -42.07
N GLY A 225 16.00 -4.73 -40.75
CA GLY A 225 15.49 -5.91 -40.06
C GLY A 225 15.16 -5.62 -38.61
N LYS A 226 13.91 -5.22 -38.36
CA LYS A 226 13.28 -5.07 -37.03
C LYS A 226 14.06 -4.24 -36.01
N ARG A 227 13.61 -2.98 -35.82
CA ARG A 227 13.85 -2.26 -34.56
C ARG A 227 13.08 -2.97 -33.45
N ASP A 228 13.66 -4.07 -32.96
CA ASP A 228 13.15 -4.79 -31.81
C ASP A 228 13.08 -3.84 -30.61
N SER A 229 12.01 -3.97 -29.83
CA SER A 229 11.66 -3.16 -28.66
C SER A 229 12.83 -2.99 -27.66
N PHE A 230 13.80 -3.91 -27.71
CA PHE A 230 15.04 -3.89 -26.93
C PHE A 230 16.01 -2.79 -27.32
N TYR A 231 16.00 -2.30 -28.57
CA TYR A 231 16.88 -1.21 -29.01
C TYR A 231 16.62 0.08 -28.22
N PHE A 232 15.35 0.40 -27.96
CA PHE A 232 14.97 1.58 -27.19
C PHE A 232 15.24 1.42 -25.68
N LEU A 233 15.12 0.18 -25.18
CA LEU A 233 15.42 -0.14 -23.78
C LEU A 233 16.92 -0.01 -23.48
N VAL A 234 17.77 -0.57 -24.35
CA VAL A 234 19.24 -0.46 -24.27
C VAL A 234 19.69 1.00 -24.42
N ARG A 235 19.06 1.75 -25.34
CA ARG A 235 19.35 3.19 -25.51
C ARG A 235 18.94 4.00 -24.27
N GLY A 236 17.80 3.69 -23.66
CA GLY A 236 17.32 4.34 -22.44
C GLY A 236 18.16 4.01 -21.19
N MET A 237 18.76 2.82 -21.13
CA MET A 237 19.70 2.44 -20.08
C MET A 237 21.06 3.14 -20.25
N ARG A 238 21.57 3.24 -21.47
CA ARG A 238 22.81 3.99 -21.77
C ARG A 238 22.69 5.47 -21.43
N ALA A 239 21.55 6.09 -21.74
CA ALA A 239 21.31 7.50 -21.40
C ALA A 239 21.31 7.73 -19.87
N ARG A 240 20.77 6.80 -19.09
CA ARG A 240 20.78 6.87 -17.61
C ARG A 240 22.17 6.65 -17.02
N ALA A 241 22.95 5.72 -17.58
CA ALA A 241 24.32 5.48 -17.15
C ALA A 241 25.25 6.68 -17.42
N LEU A 242 24.99 7.44 -18.49
CA LEU A 242 25.74 8.66 -18.80
C LEU A 242 25.33 9.84 -17.91
N ALA A 243 24.04 9.99 -17.59
CA ALA A 243 23.57 10.99 -16.64
C ALA A 243 24.12 10.75 -15.22
N ALA A 244 24.14 9.50 -14.75
CA ALA A 244 24.73 9.14 -13.46
C ALA A 244 26.25 9.39 -13.36
N LYS A 245 26.94 9.51 -14.50
CA LYS A 245 28.38 9.80 -14.57
C LYS A 245 28.69 11.30 -14.64
N GLN A 246 27.67 12.14 -14.88
CA GLN A 246 27.79 13.60 -14.91
C GLN A 246 27.38 14.25 -13.57
N ASP A 247 26.65 13.52 -12.72
CA ASP A 247 26.26 13.94 -11.37
C ASP A 247 27.26 13.46 -10.27
N SER A 248 28.44 12.97 -10.67
CA SER A 248 29.61 12.64 -9.82
C SER A 248 30.77 13.58 -10.13
#